data_AF-A0A077LZ06-F1
#
_entry.id   AF-A0A077LZ06-F1
#
_cell.length_a   1.000
_cell.length_b   1.000
_cell.length_c   1.000
_cell.angle_alpha   90.00
_cell.angle_beta   90.00
_cell.angle_gamma   90.00
#
_symmetry.space_group_name_H-M   'P 1'
#
loop_
_entity.id
_entity.type
_entity.pdbx_description
1 polymer ?
#
loop_
_entity_poly.entity_id
_entity_poly.type
_entity_poly.pdbx_seq_one_letter_code
_entity_poly.pdbx_strand_id
1 'polypeptide(L)'
;MDVVARNQAGPDGFLVPHSDPQHRPDNIERFSLGWCNGPAGDAQVFRLLERITQEKQWTLLGDRCWQTVVSSGLPERVRPGSWENNGRCCGTAGVLALACDRIVERGDGFALADLLYDVLASRASIDEDGARWSNHEQRNTLPDLAPRSGWAMGNAGIVRELLRYSRLCRGASDDAYSTQWPDHPSTLTSPVRGTH
;
A
#
# COMPACT_ATOMS: atom_id res chain seq x y z
N MET A 1 17.94 -11.20 -12.70
CA MET A 1 16.69 -11.19 -13.48
C MET A 1 16.08 -9.82 -13.28
N ASP A 2 15.86 -9.05 -14.35
CA ASP A 2 15.32 -7.69 -14.28
C ASP A 2 13.82 -7.72 -13.96
N VAL A 3 13.41 -7.09 -12.85
CA VAL A 3 12.01 -7.04 -12.42
C VAL A 3 11.15 -6.20 -13.37
N VAL A 4 11.74 -5.17 -13.98
CA VAL A 4 11.04 -4.28 -14.92
C VAL A 4 10.70 -5.04 -16.21
N ALA A 5 11.61 -5.90 -16.66
CA ALA A 5 11.39 -6.79 -17.81
C ALA A 5 10.23 -7.79 -17.60
N ARG A 6 9.76 -7.99 -16.36
CA ARG A 6 8.64 -8.90 -16.04
C ARG A 6 7.28 -8.19 -15.99
N ASN A 7 7.21 -6.89 -16.31
CA ASN A 7 5.95 -6.14 -16.33
C ASN A 7 4.95 -6.75 -17.34
N GLN A 8 3.70 -6.97 -16.89
CA GLN A 8 2.62 -7.52 -17.72
C GLN A 8 1.38 -6.62 -17.80
N ALA A 9 1.44 -5.41 -17.24
CA ALA A 9 0.34 -4.43 -17.33
C ALA A 9 0.36 -3.57 -18.60
N GLY A 10 1.33 -3.78 -19.49
CA GLY A 10 1.49 -2.96 -20.70
C GLY A 10 2.22 -1.63 -20.42
N PRO A 11 2.21 -0.67 -21.37
CA PRO A 11 3.00 0.55 -21.29
C PRO A 11 2.51 1.57 -20.25
N ASP A 12 1.24 1.51 -19.87
CA ASP A 12 0.58 2.48 -18.98
C ASP A 12 0.48 1.99 -17.53
N GLY A 13 0.84 0.73 -17.27
CA GLY A 13 0.76 0.11 -15.95
C GLY A 13 2.03 -0.62 -15.56
N PHE A 14 2.10 -1.02 -14.29
CA PHE A 14 3.16 -1.86 -13.77
C PHE A 14 2.57 -2.97 -12.89
N LEU A 15 2.69 -4.21 -13.34
CA LEU A 15 2.21 -5.38 -12.62
C LEU A 15 3.12 -6.57 -12.90
N VAL A 16 3.70 -7.13 -11.85
CA VAL A 16 4.63 -8.26 -11.93
C VAL A 16 3.99 -9.51 -11.32
N PRO A 17 4.12 -10.69 -11.95
CA PRO A 17 3.64 -11.93 -11.36
C PRO A 17 4.36 -12.25 -10.05
N HIS A 18 3.60 -12.69 -9.05
CA HIS A 18 4.12 -13.13 -7.75
C HIS A 18 5.24 -14.18 -7.87
N SER A 19 5.17 -15.03 -8.89
CA SER A 19 6.17 -16.08 -9.16
C SER A 19 6.17 -16.47 -10.64
N ASP A 20 7.33 -16.90 -11.12
CA ASP A 20 7.52 -17.42 -12.48
C ASP A 20 8.51 -18.59 -12.45
N PRO A 21 8.06 -19.85 -12.66
CA PRO A 21 6.69 -20.25 -12.95
C PRO A 21 5.72 -20.01 -11.78
N GLN A 22 4.41 -19.99 -12.04
CA GLN A 22 3.41 -19.72 -11.01
C GLN A 22 3.46 -20.78 -9.89
N HIS A 23 3.67 -20.32 -8.66
CA HIS A 23 3.66 -21.16 -7.46
C HIS A 23 2.24 -21.40 -6.99
N ARG A 24 1.86 -22.67 -6.80
CA ARG A 24 0.53 -23.09 -6.30
C ARG A 24 -0.64 -22.37 -7.00
N PRO A 25 -0.80 -22.54 -8.33
CA PRO A 25 -1.81 -21.82 -9.12
C PRO A 25 -3.25 -22.01 -8.62
N ASP A 26 -3.55 -23.14 -7.96
CA ASP A 26 -4.87 -23.42 -7.38
C ASP A 26 -5.15 -22.63 -6.08
N ASN A 27 -4.12 -22.05 -5.45
CA ASN A 27 -4.23 -21.39 -4.14
C ASN A 27 -3.73 -19.94 -4.14
N ILE A 28 -2.84 -19.58 -5.07
CA ILE A 28 -2.20 -18.28 -5.14
C ILE A 28 -2.48 -17.66 -6.50
N GLU A 29 -3.16 -16.53 -6.45
CA GLU A 29 -3.39 -15.72 -7.63
C GLU A 29 -2.07 -15.27 -8.25
N ARG A 30 -2.05 -15.22 -9.58
CA ARG A 30 -0.83 -14.90 -10.31
C ARG A 30 -0.30 -13.49 -10.00
N PHE A 31 -1.19 -12.57 -9.66
CA PHE A 31 -0.90 -11.17 -9.37
C PHE A 31 -1.48 -10.77 -8.02
N SER A 32 -0.80 -9.84 -7.35
CA SER A 32 -1.29 -9.15 -6.15
C SER A 32 -1.15 -7.65 -6.37
N LEU A 33 -2.03 -6.89 -5.73
CA LEU A 33 -2.05 -5.42 -5.77
C LEU A 33 -1.52 -4.80 -4.47
N GLY A 34 -1.34 -5.63 -3.43
CA GLY A 34 -0.87 -5.21 -2.13
C GLY A 34 0.63 -4.94 -2.07
N TRP A 35 1.10 -4.51 -0.90
CA TRP A 35 2.47 -4.06 -0.67
C TRP A 35 3.52 -5.16 -0.76
N CYS A 36 3.19 -6.38 -0.34
CA CYS A 36 4.11 -7.49 -0.22
C CYS A 36 4.65 -8.00 -1.56
N ASN A 37 3.81 -8.00 -2.59
CA ASN A 37 4.07 -8.54 -3.92
C ASN A 37 3.14 -7.86 -4.94
N GLY A 38 3.29 -6.56 -5.15
CA GLY A 38 2.40 -5.81 -6.04
C GLY A 38 2.73 -4.32 -6.16
N PRO A 39 2.00 -3.59 -7.03
CA PRO A 39 2.23 -2.19 -7.34
C PRO A 39 2.22 -1.26 -6.11
N ALA A 40 1.47 -1.58 -5.05
CA ALA A 40 1.52 -0.79 -3.81
C ALA A 40 2.91 -0.83 -3.13
N GLY A 41 3.63 -1.95 -3.24
CA GLY A 41 5.00 -2.10 -2.74
C GLY A 41 6.04 -1.64 -3.75
N ASP A 42 5.84 -1.98 -5.02
CA ASP A 42 6.75 -1.60 -6.10
C ASP A 42 6.88 -0.06 -6.19
N ALA A 43 5.77 0.67 -6.04
CA ALA A 43 5.78 2.13 -5.98
C ALA A 43 6.68 2.68 -4.87
N GLN A 44 6.69 2.04 -3.69
CA GLN A 44 7.55 2.44 -2.57
C GLN A 44 9.03 2.19 -2.90
N VAL A 45 9.35 1.07 -3.56
CA VAL A 45 10.71 0.76 -4.02
C VAL A 45 11.17 1.78 -5.07
N PHE A 46 10.34 2.06 -6.08
CA PHE A 46 10.67 3.02 -7.12
C PHE A 46 10.84 4.43 -6.56
N ARG A 47 10.01 4.83 -5.60
CA ARG A 47 10.21 6.09 -4.87
C ARG A 47 11.55 6.16 -4.14
N LEU A 48 12.01 5.06 -3.54
CA LEU A 48 13.31 5.01 -2.87
C LEU A 48 14.47 5.06 -3.88
N LEU A 49 14.34 4.35 -5.00
CA LEU A 49 15.33 4.37 -6.09
C LEU A 49 15.43 5.74 -6.73
N GLU A 50 14.32 6.43 -6.95
CA GLU A 50 14.29 7.82 -7.42
C GLU A 50 15.09 8.72 -6.48
N ARG A 51 14.86 8.63 -5.16
CA ARG A 51 15.60 9.45 -4.19
C ARG A 51 17.10 9.22 -4.22
N ILE A 52 17.54 7.97 -4.39
CA ILE A 52 18.96 7.62 -4.39
C ILE A 52 19.63 7.99 -5.71
N THR A 53 18.98 7.71 -6.84
CA THR A 53 19.59 7.79 -8.18
C THR A 53 19.27 9.09 -8.92
N GLN A 54 18.19 9.78 -8.54
CA GLN A 54 17.62 10.96 -9.20
C GLN A 54 17.20 10.69 -10.66
N GLU A 55 16.99 9.42 -11.03
CA GLU A 55 16.62 9.06 -12.39
C GLU A 55 15.09 9.06 -12.58
N LYS A 56 14.63 9.81 -13.59
CA LYS A 56 13.20 10.00 -13.89
C LYS A 56 12.45 8.70 -14.20
N GLN A 57 13.15 7.65 -14.65
CA GLN A 57 12.54 6.36 -14.96
C GLN A 57 11.83 5.75 -13.74
N TRP A 58 12.35 5.97 -12.53
CA TRP A 58 11.74 5.45 -11.31
C TRP A 58 10.44 6.18 -10.97
N THR A 59 10.37 7.50 -11.16
CA THR A 59 9.11 8.24 -11.07
C THR A 59 8.06 7.67 -12.03
N LEU A 60 8.44 7.45 -13.30
CA LEU A 60 7.52 6.90 -14.31
C LEU A 60 7.00 5.51 -13.94
N LEU A 61 7.86 4.65 -13.37
CA LEU A 61 7.44 3.33 -12.89
C LEU A 61 6.52 3.43 -11.68
N GLY A 62 6.78 4.36 -10.75
CA GLY A 62 5.87 4.65 -9.64
C GLY A 62 4.49 5.14 -10.11
N ASP A 63 4.45 6.01 -11.12
CA ASP A 63 3.20 6.48 -11.73
C ASP A 63 2.42 5.34 -12.40
N ARG A 64 3.12 4.41 -13.06
CA ARG A 64 2.51 3.20 -13.64
C ARG A 64 1.94 2.26 -12.58
N CYS A 65 2.64 2.08 -11.46
CA CYS A 65 2.10 1.34 -10.31
C CYS A 65 0.80 1.98 -9.80
N TRP A 66 0.80 3.31 -9.64
CA TRP A 66 -0.38 4.05 -9.24
C TRP A 66 -1.53 3.87 -10.22
N GLN A 67 -1.27 4.01 -11.52
CA GLN A 67 -2.27 3.81 -12.57
C GLN A 67 -2.87 2.41 -12.53
N THR A 68 -2.04 1.39 -12.30
CA THR A 68 -2.51 0.00 -12.14
C THR A 68 -3.43 -0.14 -10.92
N VAL A 69 -3.10 0.49 -9.79
CA VAL A 69 -3.94 0.44 -8.58
C VAL A 69 -5.28 1.16 -8.79
N VAL A 70 -5.29 2.39 -9.29
CA VAL A 70 -6.55 3.16 -9.46
C VAL A 70 -7.48 2.58 -10.52
N SER A 71 -6.93 1.96 -11.56
CA SER A 71 -7.72 1.29 -12.61
C SER A 71 -8.10 -0.15 -12.27
N SER A 72 -7.60 -0.67 -11.15
CA SER A 72 -7.84 -2.06 -10.77
C SER A 72 -9.26 -2.33 -10.29
N GLY A 73 -10.10 -1.34 -10.01
CA GLY A 73 -11.42 -1.54 -9.41
C GLY A 73 -11.37 -1.95 -7.94
N LEU A 74 -10.22 -1.80 -7.26
CA LEU A 74 -10.16 -1.91 -5.82
C LEU A 74 -10.92 -0.77 -5.13
N PRO A 75 -11.45 -0.99 -3.92
CA PRO A 75 -11.47 -2.25 -3.16
C PRO A 75 -12.67 -3.18 -3.51
N GLU A 76 -13.58 -2.74 -4.39
CA GLU A 76 -14.79 -3.47 -4.76
C GLU A 76 -14.48 -4.80 -5.46
N ARG A 77 -13.44 -4.81 -6.31
CA ARG A 77 -12.94 -6.01 -6.95
C ARG A 77 -11.96 -6.74 -6.04
N VAL A 78 -12.46 -7.74 -5.33
CA VAL A 78 -11.66 -8.60 -4.45
C VAL A 78 -10.63 -9.41 -5.26
N ARG A 79 -11.03 -10.06 -6.36
CA ARG A 79 -10.12 -10.94 -7.13
C ARG A 79 -10.06 -10.57 -8.61
N PRO A 80 -8.93 -10.84 -9.30
CA PRO A 80 -7.61 -11.18 -8.75
C PRO A 80 -6.87 -9.96 -8.19
N GLY A 81 -6.13 -10.15 -7.11
CA GLY A 81 -5.09 -9.26 -6.64
C GLY A 81 -5.33 -8.61 -5.28
N SER A 82 -6.55 -8.69 -4.73
CA SER A 82 -6.83 -8.30 -3.36
C SER A 82 -7.16 -9.53 -2.52
N TRP A 83 -6.35 -9.76 -1.51
CA TRP A 83 -6.71 -10.68 -0.45
C TRP A 83 -7.76 -9.96 0.39
N GLU A 84 -8.89 -10.58 0.73
CA GLU A 84 -9.88 -10.04 1.68
C GLU A 84 -9.22 -9.88 3.07
N ASN A 85 -8.37 -8.88 3.18
CA ASN A 85 -7.44 -8.65 4.25
C ASN A 85 -7.33 -7.13 4.39
N ASN A 86 -7.30 -6.67 5.63
CA ASN A 86 -7.26 -5.26 5.96
C ASN A 86 -5.82 -4.77 6.18
N GLY A 87 -4.87 -5.67 6.43
CA GLY A 87 -3.50 -5.39 6.85
C GLY A 87 -2.60 -4.70 5.82
N ARG A 88 -1.47 -4.21 6.31
CA ARG A 88 -0.45 -3.47 5.54
C ARG A 88 0.23 -4.28 4.44
N CYS A 89 0.37 -5.59 4.64
CA CYS A 89 1.13 -6.52 3.81
C CYS A 89 0.47 -6.70 2.44
N CYS A 90 -0.73 -7.28 2.40
CA CYS A 90 -1.40 -7.56 1.13
C CYS A 90 -2.87 -7.11 1.13
N GLY A 91 -3.26 -6.26 2.08
CA GLY A 91 -4.63 -5.82 2.31
C GLY A 91 -4.87 -4.33 2.09
N THR A 92 -6.09 -3.89 2.39
CA THR A 92 -6.60 -2.52 2.14
C THR A 92 -5.71 -1.42 2.73
N ALA A 93 -5.16 -1.61 3.94
CA ALA A 93 -4.25 -0.63 4.54
C ALA A 93 -2.95 -0.45 3.73
N GLY A 94 -2.43 -1.50 3.10
CA GLY A 94 -1.26 -1.40 2.23
C GLY A 94 -1.49 -0.49 1.01
N VAL A 95 -2.69 -0.52 0.45
CA VAL A 95 -3.07 0.33 -0.68
C VAL A 95 -3.36 1.75 -0.20
N LEU A 96 -4.00 1.91 0.96
CA LEU A 96 -4.22 3.21 1.59
C LEU A 96 -2.88 3.92 1.86
N ALA A 97 -1.85 3.14 2.23
CA ALA A 97 -0.53 3.68 2.46
C ALA A 97 0.04 4.39 1.23
N LEU A 98 -0.06 3.74 0.05
CA LEU A 98 0.33 4.32 -1.23
C LEU A 98 -0.53 5.54 -1.59
N ALA A 99 -1.86 5.47 -1.42
CA ALA A 99 -2.73 6.60 -1.71
C ALA A 99 -2.36 7.85 -0.88
N CYS A 100 -2.05 7.67 0.40
CA CYS A 100 -1.56 8.75 1.26
C CYS A 100 -0.22 9.32 0.75
N ASP A 101 0.70 8.49 0.26
CA ASP A 101 1.97 8.95 -0.31
C ASP A 101 1.74 9.81 -1.54
N ARG A 102 0.82 9.40 -2.42
CA ARG A 102 0.44 10.13 -3.63
C ARG A 102 -0.17 11.50 -3.31
N ILE A 103 -1.03 11.57 -2.32
CA ILE A 103 -1.62 12.83 -1.86
C ILE A 103 -0.53 13.79 -1.38
N VAL A 104 0.39 13.32 -0.53
CA VAL A 104 1.45 14.16 0.04
C VAL A 104 2.46 14.58 -1.02
N GLU A 105 2.96 13.64 -1.82
CA GLU A 105 4.11 13.86 -2.69
C GLU A 105 3.74 14.45 -4.06
N ARG A 106 2.51 14.22 -4.52
CA ARG A 106 2.05 14.61 -5.86
C ARG A 106 0.83 15.53 -5.85
N GLY A 107 0.18 15.72 -4.71
CA GLY A 107 -1.07 16.48 -4.63
C GLY A 107 -2.25 15.76 -5.29
N ASP A 108 -2.19 14.42 -5.39
CA ASP A 108 -3.29 13.63 -5.94
C ASP A 108 -4.56 13.77 -5.08
N GLY A 109 -5.72 13.55 -5.69
CA GLY A 109 -7.01 13.64 -5.01
C GLY A 109 -7.24 12.50 -4.00
N PHE A 110 -8.19 12.74 -3.08
CA PHE A 110 -8.50 11.82 -1.98
C PHE A 110 -9.41 10.64 -2.36
N ALA A 111 -9.98 10.61 -3.57
CA ALA A 111 -11.05 9.68 -3.93
C ALA A 111 -10.76 8.20 -3.61
N LEU A 112 -9.57 7.69 -3.97
CA LEU A 112 -9.21 6.31 -3.62
C LEU A 112 -8.93 6.14 -2.11
N ALA A 113 -8.31 7.13 -1.48
CA ALA A 113 -8.02 7.07 -0.04
C ALA A 113 -9.30 7.06 0.80
N ASP A 114 -10.29 7.89 0.43
CA ASP A 114 -11.61 7.95 1.07
C ASP A 114 -12.31 6.59 0.97
N LEU A 115 -12.33 6.01 -0.23
CA LEU A 115 -12.94 4.69 -0.47
C LEU A 115 -12.27 3.58 0.36
N LEU A 116 -10.94 3.57 0.42
CA LEU A 116 -10.19 2.59 1.22
C LEU A 116 -10.39 2.80 2.72
N TYR A 117 -10.49 4.05 3.17
CA TYR A 117 -10.84 4.41 4.55
C TYR A 117 -12.23 3.89 4.91
N ASP A 118 -13.24 4.13 4.07
CA ASP A 118 -14.62 3.69 4.31
C ASP A 118 -14.71 2.16 4.40
N VAL A 119 -13.95 1.45 3.56
CA VAL A 119 -13.85 -0.03 3.64
C VAL A 119 -13.20 -0.48 4.94
N LEU A 120 -12.12 0.15 5.38
CA LEU A 120 -11.50 -0.18 6.66
C LEU A 120 -12.44 0.15 7.83
N ALA A 121 -13.09 1.31 7.82
CA ALA A 121 -14.01 1.74 8.86
C ALA A 121 -15.21 0.80 8.99
N SER A 122 -15.81 0.39 7.87
CA SER A 122 -16.96 -0.54 7.86
C SER A 122 -16.61 -1.96 8.31
N ARG A 123 -15.33 -2.36 8.23
CA ARG A 123 -14.84 -3.68 8.70
C ARG A 123 -14.30 -3.67 10.12
N ALA A 124 -14.34 -2.54 10.82
CA ALA A 124 -13.89 -2.44 12.20
C ALA A 124 -14.94 -3.05 13.14
N SER A 125 -14.52 -3.98 14.00
CA SER A 125 -15.28 -4.35 15.20
C SER A 125 -15.00 -3.32 16.29
N ILE A 126 -16.03 -2.65 16.79
CA ILE A 126 -15.92 -1.59 17.81
C ILE A 126 -16.76 -1.98 19.02
N ASP A 127 -16.13 -2.05 20.18
CA ASP A 127 -16.78 -2.26 21.49
C ASP A 127 -16.05 -1.47 22.59
N GLU A 128 -16.31 -1.81 23.85
CA GLU A 128 -15.73 -1.14 25.02
C GLU A 128 -14.20 -1.19 25.06
N ASP A 129 -13.59 -2.21 24.44
CA ASP A 129 -12.13 -2.37 24.37
C ASP A 129 -11.49 -1.61 23.19
N GLY A 130 -12.32 -0.98 22.34
CA GLY A 130 -11.90 -0.15 21.21
C GLY A 130 -12.15 -0.79 19.84
N ALA A 131 -11.44 -0.27 18.84
CA ALA A 131 -11.58 -0.70 17.44
C ALA A 131 -10.55 -1.78 17.07
N ARG A 132 -11.00 -2.85 16.42
CA ARG A 132 -10.15 -3.92 15.93
C ARG A 132 -10.58 -4.47 14.58
N TRP A 133 -9.63 -5.01 13.83
CA TRP A 133 -9.79 -5.65 12.55
C TRP A 133 -9.34 -7.11 12.62
N SER A 134 -10.17 -7.95 12.03
CA SER A 134 -9.88 -9.35 11.71
C SER A 134 -9.47 -9.45 10.24
N ASN A 135 -8.73 -10.50 9.89
CA ASN A 135 -8.37 -10.80 8.50
C ASN A 135 -8.85 -12.21 8.14
N HIS A 136 -9.05 -12.47 6.85
CA HIS A 136 -9.26 -13.83 6.35
C HIS A 136 -7.94 -14.39 5.82
N GLU A 137 -7.54 -15.58 6.30
CA GLU A 137 -6.52 -16.38 5.63
C GLU A 137 -7.15 -17.19 4.49
N GLN A 138 -6.37 -17.45 3.44
CA GLN A 138 -6.77 -18.13 2.20
C GLN A 138 -7.70 -19.33 2.42
N ARG A 139 -9.05 -19.14 2.35
CA ARG A 139 -10.05 -20.02 1.72
C ARG A 139 -11.51 -19.64 2.02
N ASN A 140 -12.38 -20.17 1.15
CA ASN A 140 -13.79 -19.87 0.90
C ASN A 140 -14.81 -19.90 2.06
N THR A 141 -14.47 -20.18 3.32
CA THR A 141 -15.42 -20.03 4.47
C THR A 141 -14.74 -20.50 5.75
N LEU A 142 -14.60 -19.61 6.75
CA LEU A 142 -14.55 -19.83 8.22
C LEU A 142 -14.18 -18.49 8.91
N PRO A 143 -14.52 -18.26 10.20
CA PRO A 143 -14.73 -16.94 10.77
C PRO A 143 -13.47 -16.10 10.80
N ASP A 144 -13.66 -14.78 10.86
CA ASP A 144 -12.68 -13.76 11.24
C ASP A 144 -11.55 -14.33 12.11
N LEU A 145 -10.32 -14.32 11.60
CA LEU A 145 -9.16 -14.65 12.44
C LEU A 145 -9.16 -13.69 13.62
N ALA A 146 -8.80 -14.21 14.80
CA ALA A 146 -8.65 -13.38 16.00
C ALA A 146 -7.79 -12.14 15.68
N PRO A 147 -8.27 -10.92 15.97
CA PRO A 147 -7.53 -9.70 15.73
C PRO A 147 -6.12 -9.77 16.33
N ARG A 148 -5.10 -9.50 15.51
CA ARG A 148 -3.69 -9.53 15.92
C ARG A 148 -3.14 -8.12 15.98
N SER A 149 -2.23 -7.84 16.90
CA SER A 149 -1.60 -6.51 17.06
C SER A 149 -0.45 -6.23 16.10
N GLY A 150 -0.02 -7.23 15.30
CA GLY A 150 1.18 -7.13 14.47
C GLY A 150 1.17 -6.03 13.40
N TRP A 151 2.34 -5.71 12.85
CA TRP A 151 2.51 -4.69 11.81
C TRP A 151 1.96 -5.10 10.44
N ALA A 152 2.50 -6.19 9.88
CA ALA A 152 2.24 -6.56 8.49
C ALA A 152 0.78 -6.99 8.24
N MET A 153 0.22 -7.79 9.13
CA MET A 153 -1.14 -8.36 8.99
C MET A 153 -2.02 -8.06 10.20
N GLY A 154 -1.68 -7.05 11.00
CA GLY A 154 -2.41 -6.76 12.24
C GLY A 154 -2.82 -5.31 12.37
N ASN A 155 -3.47 -5.05 13.50
CA ASN A 155 -4.11 -3.80 13.84
C ASN A 155 -3.13 -2.62 13.91
N ALA A 156 -1.86 -2.84 14.31
CA ALA A 156 -0.89 -1.75 14.36
C ALA A 156 -0.62 -1.13 12.98
N GLY A 157 -0.49 -1.97 11.93
CA GLY A 157 -0.33 -1.48 10.56
C GLY A 157 -1.57 -0.74 10.06
N ILE A 158 -2.76 -1.28 10.33
CA ILE A 158 -4.03 -0.68 9.91
C ILE A 158 -4.24 0.69 10.57
N VAL A 159 -4.10 0.74 11.90
CA VAL A 159 -4.25 1.98 12.68
C VAL A 159 -3.23 3.02 12.24
N ARG A 160 -1.99 2.63 11.94
CA ARG A 160 -0.97 3.56 11.41
C ARG A 160 -1.43 4.24 10.13
N GLU A 161 -1.98 3.51 9.17
CA GLU A 161 -2.45 4.09 7.90
C GLU A 161 -3.72 4.93 8.09
N LEU A 162 -4.66 4.52 8.95
CA LEU A 162 -5.84 5.33 9.29
C LEU A 162 -5.47 6.65 9.96
N LEU A 163 -4.47 6.63 10.86
CA LEU A 163 -3.95 7.83 11.49
C LEU A 163 -3.19 8.74 10.50
N ARG A 164 -2.57 8.18 9.46
CA ARG A 164 -1.97 8.97 8.38
C ARG A 164 -3.05 9.67 7.57
N TYR A 165 -4.02 8.92 7.07
CA TYR A 165 -5.16 9.45 6.34
C TYR A 165 -5.89 10.56 7.12
N SER A 166 -6.23 10.31 8.39
CA SER A 166 -6.91 11.30 9.25
C SER A 166 -6.14 12.62 9.39
N ARG A 167 -4.80 12.59 9.38
CA ARG A 167 -3.99 13.81 9.41
C ARG A 167 -4.05 14.58 8.09
N LEU A 168 -4.03 13.88 6.97
CA LEU A 168 -4.16 14.48 5.65
C LEU A 168 -5.51 15.20 5.50
N CYS A 169 -6.61 14.57 5.95
CA CYS A 169 -7.93 15.20 5.95
C CYS A 169 -8.02 16.49 6.80
N ARG A 170 -7.14 16.63 7.80
CA ARG A 170 -7.05 17.83 8.67
C ARG A 170 -6.13 18.91 8.12
N GLY A 171 -5.56 18.72 6.93
CA GLY A 171 -4.65 19.68 6.30
C GLY A 171 -3.27 19.75 6.96
N ALA A 172 -2.87 18.72 7.71
CA ALA A 172 -1.53 18.66 8.27
C ALA A 172 -0.50 18.46 7.13
N SER A 173 0.40 19.42 6.93
CA SER A 173 1.47 19.39 5.93
C SER A 173 2.70 18.59 6.39
N ASP A 174 3.64 18.36 5.47
CA ASP A 174 4.83 17.48 5.51
C ASP A 174 5.56 17.35 6.87
N ASP A 175 5.61 18.39 7.70
CA ASP A 175 6.29 18.34 9.01
C ASP A 175 5.60 17.41 10.03
N ALA A 176 4.28 17.21 9.92
CA ALA A 176 3.52 16.36 10.84
C ALA A 176 3.54 14.87 10.48
N TYR A 177 4.21 14.51 9.37
CA TYR A 177 4.37 13.14 8.89
C TYR A 177 5.41 12.32 9.70
N SER A 178 6.01 12.90 10.74
CA SER A 178 7.30 12.49 11.28
C SER A 178 7.28 11.36 12.33
N THR A 179 6.55 10.28 12.09
CA THR A 179 7.13 9.00 12.57
C THR A 179 7.94 8.46 11.41
N GLN A 180 9.23 8.78 11.39
CA GLN A 180 10.16 8.17 10.44
C GLN A 180 10.22 6.68 10.74
N TRP A 181 9.85 5.86 9.76
CA TRP A 181 10.01 4.41 9.83
C TRP A 181 11.15 4.00 8.91
N PRO A 182 11.90 2.93 9.23
CA PRO A 182 13.02 2.49 8.39
C PRO A 182 12.65 2.25 6.93
N ASP A 183 11.44 1.75 6.67
CA ASP A 183 10.91 1.51 5.32
C ASP A 183 10.22 2.75 4.72
N HIS A 184 9.92 3.76 5.52
CA HIS A 184 9.20 4.97 5.11
C HIS A 184 9.88 6.26 5.58
N PRO A 185 11.07 6.60 5.05
CA PRO A 185 11.76 7.83 5.39
C PRO A 185 10.99 9.05 4.87
N SER A 186 11.05 10.15 5.63
CA SER A 186 10.37 11.42 5.32
C SER A 186 10.82 11.99 3.97
N THR A 187 9.96 12.80 3.37
CA THR A 187 10.20 13.57 2.14
C THR A 187 11.20 14.71 2.34
N LEU A 188 11.48 15.09 3.60
CA LEU A 188 12.50 16.10 3.93
C LEU A 188 13.89 15.66 3.44
N THR A 189 14.41 16.39 2.46
CA THR A 189 15.85 16.53 2.25
C THR A 189 16.43 17.14 3.52
N SER A 190 17.04 16.33 4.40
CA SER A 190 17.96 16.89 5.39
C SER A 190 18.99 17.73 4.63
N PRO A 191 19.16 19.03 4.95
CA PRO A 191 20.31 19.76 4.46
C PRO A 191 21.52 19.02 5.01
N VAL A 192 22.38 18.53 4.12
CA VAL A 192 23.74 18.14 4.50
C VAL A 192 24.31 19.36 5.22
N ARG A 193 24.48 19.27 6.54
CA ARG A 193 25.24 20.27 7.28
C ARG A 193 26.66 20.18 6.75
N GLY A 194 26.98 21.05 5.79
CA GLY A 194 28.34 21.28 5.37
C GLY A 194 29.15 21.67 6.59
N THR A 195 30.07 20.81 6.98
CA THR A 195 31.12 21.15 7.93
C THR A 195 32.11 22.05 7.19
N HIS A 196 32.14 23.33 7.60
CA HIS A 196 33.31 24.19 7.40
C HIS A 196 34.48 23.72 8.28
#